data_AF-A0A822G868-F1
#
_entry.id   AF-A0A822G868-F1
#
_cell.length_a   1.000
_cell.length_b   1.000
_cell.length_c   1.000
_cell.angle_alpha   90.00
_cell.angle_beta   90.00
_cell.angle_gamma   90.00
#
_symmetry.space_group_name_H-M   'P 1'
#
loop_
_entity.id
_entity.type
_entity.pdbx_description
1 polymer ?
#
loop_
_entity_poly.entity_id
_entity_poly.type
_entity_poly.pdbx_seq_one_letter_code
_entity_poly.pdbx_strand_id
1 'polypeptide(L)'
;DSILINGKIRHTLPYQTDDVIIRRASTVFIEVRNIQSTVVIHFDPLTSRIYIKLHPSFFNQVRGLCGTFNYVTKDDFLTPNNVIETNLVTFANAYLASSCSIPDQQIDTCFNFPANEHSARTECTNLLKHSIFSSCSPLIIDPTFFITSCIRDLCEDQSTIHRDQVKCSAITALAHACALKGIIIDWMTNKTLASTCQIINYGQCGLTSRADYSECVSECQSFCTDIDLVPSSCVNQCLPGEKDF
;
A
#
# COMPACT_ATOMS: atom_id res chain seq x y z
N ASP A 1 16.08 -6.57 3.05
CA ASP A 1 15.04 -5.96 3.90
C ASP A 1 15.41 -6.12 5.37
N SER A 2 15.98 -5.08 5.95
CA SER A 2 16.38 -5.04 7.36
C SER A 2 15.58 -3.96 8.07
N ILE A 3 14.97 -4.29 9.20
CA ILE A 3 14.32 -3.29 10.06
C ILE A 3 15.39 -2.75 10.99
N LEU A 4 15.58 -1.42 11.02
CA LEU A 4 16.47 -0.77 11.97
C LEU A 4 15.67 -0.15 13.10
N ILE A 5 16.05 -0.47 14.34
CA ILE A 5 15.46 0.10 15.55
C ILE A 5 16.57 0.74 16.35
N ASN A 6 16.51 2.06 16.51
CA ASN A 6 17.55 2.86 17.18
C ASN A 6 18.95 2.59 16.61
N GLY A 7 19.06 2.54 15.28
CA GLY A 7 20.32 2.29 14.55
C GLY A 7 20.82 0.84 14.57
N LYS A 8 20.10 -0.08 15.21
CA LYS A 8 20.46 -1.51 15.25
C LYS A 8 19.57 -2.33 14.33
N ILE A 9 20.18 -3.16 13.50
CA ILE A 9 19.45 -4.09 12.65
C ILE A 9 18.74 -5.13 13.54
N ARG A 10 17.45 -5.32 13.28
CA ARG A 10 16.65 -6.42 13.81
C ARG A 10 16.44 -7.45 12.71
N HIS A 11 16.87 -8.67 13.01
CA HIS A 11 16.77 -9.80 12.09
C HIS A 11 15.55 -10.68 12.36
N THR A 12 14.89 -10.51 13.52
CA THR A 12 13.78 -11.34 13.96
C THR A 12 12.60 -10.47 14.36
N LEU A 13 11.41 -10.85 13.89
CA LEU A 13 10.13 -10.37 14.36
C LEU A 13 9.45 -11.50 15.15
N PRO A 14 8.62 -11.18 16.15
CA PRO A 14 8.15 -9.84 16.50
C PRO A 14 9.16 -9.07 17.37
N TYR A 15 8.99 -7.75 17.44
CA TYR A 15 9.74 -6.87 18.32
C TYR A 15 8.77 -5.98 19.08
N GLN A 16 8.94 -5.89 20.40
CA GLN A 16 8.09 -5.10 21.27
C GLN A 16 8.91 -4.21 22.21
N THR A 17 8.40 -3.00 22.43
CA THR A 17 8.76 -2.11 23.54
C THR A 17 7.50 -1.79 24.34
N ASP A 18 7.63 -0.92 25.35
CA ASP A 18 6.48 -0.43 26.11
C ASP A 18 5.51 0.43 25.27
N ASP A 19 5.96 0.91 24.10
CA ASP A 19 5.22 1.83 23.25
C ASP A 19 4.79 1.22 21.91
N VAL A 20 5.62 0.33 21.34
CA VAL A 20 5.50 -0.11 19.94
C VAL A 20 5.62 -1.63 19.83
N ILE A 21 4.79 -2.21 18.96
CA ILE A 21 4.90 -3.58 18.49
C ILE A 21 5.18 -3.54 16.99
N ILE A 22 6.17 -4.32 16.58
CA ILE A 22 6.53 -4.57 15.19
C ILE A 22 6.41 -6.07 14.96
N ARG A 23 5.63 -6.49 13.98
CA ARG A 23 5.43 -7.90 13.67
C ARG A 23 5.19 -8.13 12.20
N ARG A 24 5.22 -9.39 11.78
CA ARG A 24 4.74 -9.78 10.46
C ARG A 24 3.24 -10.05 10.59
N ALA A 25 2.41 -9.20 10.01
CA ALA A 25 0.94 -9.33 10.11
C ALA A 25 0.36 -10.25 9.04
N SER A 26 1.09 -10.44 7.94
CA SER A 26 0.85 -11.48 6.94
C SER A 26 2.16 -11.78 6.20
N THR A 27 2.13 -12.73 5.26
CA THR A 27 3.26 -12.95 4.34
C THR A 27 3.60 -11.72 3.48
N VAL A 28 2.68 -10.75 3.36
CA VAL A 28 2.87 -9.49 2.61
C VAL A 28 3.22 -8.32 3.51
N PHE A 29 2.56 -8.16 4.65
CA PHE A 29 2.66 -6.94 5.45
C PHE A 29 3.54 -7.10 6.71
N ILE A 30 4.42 -6.12 6.89
CA ILE A 30 5.03 -5.81 8.17
C ILE A 30 4.14 -4.76 8.86
N GLU A 31 3.73 -5.04 10.09
CA GLU A 31 2.95 -4.13 10.91
C GLU A 31 3.83 -3.40 11.92
N VAL A 32 3.57 -2.10 12.08
CA VAL A 32 4.02 -1.29 13.21
C VAL A 32 2.80 -0.68 13.86
N ARG A 33 2.60 -0.92 15.15
CA ARG A 33 1.50 -0.30 15.91
C ARG A 33 1.91 0.10 17.30
N ASN A 34 1.17 1.05 17.88
CA ASN A 34 1.26 1.28 19.32
C ASN A 34 0.51 0.20 20.11
N ILE A 35 0.79 0.08 21.40
CA ILE A 35 0.18 -0.95 22.28
C ILE A 35 -1.34 -0.91 22.23
N GLN A 36 -1.95 0.29 22.22
CA GLN A 36 -3.40 0.47 22.19
C GLN A 36 -4.01 0.28 20.79
N SER A 37 -3.19 0.00 19.76
CA SER A 37 -3.61 -0.13 18.36
C SER A 37 -4.40 1.06 17.83
N THR A 38 -4.11 2.26 18.33
CA THR A 38 -4.74 3.51 17.89
C THR A 38 -4.06 4.10 16.67
N VAL A 39 -2.81 3.70 16.41
CA VAL A 39 -2.04 3.95 15.19
C VAL A 39 -1.51 2.61 14.71
N VAL A 40 -1.89 2.22 13.50
CA VAL A 40 -1.42 0.99 12.86
C VAL A 40 -0.89 1.35 11.48
N ILE A 41 0.32 0.87 11.18
CA ILE A 41 0.98 1.04 9.90
C ILE A 41 1.25 -0.34 9.32
N HIS A 42 0.72 -0.62 8.12
CA HIS A 42 1.10 -1.79 7.34
C HIS A 42 2.01 -1.37 6.20
N PHE A 43 3.18 -1.99 6.12
CA PHE A 43 4.17 -1.75 5.07
C PHE A 43 4.32 -3.01 4.23
N ASP A 44 4.11 -2.86 2.92
CA ASP A 44 4.43 -3.87 1.92
C ASP A 44 5.86 -3.59 1.40
N PRO A 45 6.87 -4.38 1.81
CA PRO A 45 8.27 -4.14 1.44
C PRO A 45 8.54 -4.36 -0.06
N LEU A 46 7.67 -5.10 -0.73
CA LEU A 46 7.84 -5.46 -2.14
C LEU A 46 7.35 -4.34 -3.06
N THR A 47 6.20 -3.75 -2.75
CA THR A 47 5.62 -2.66 -3.54
C THR A 47 5.92 -1.28 -2.97
N SER A 48 6.57 -1.21 -1.81
CA SER A 48 6.82 0.02 -1.04
C SER A 48 5.54 0.80 -0.68
N ARG A 49 4.38 0.11 -0.61
CA ARG A 49 3.12 0.73 -0.19
C ARG A 49 3.03 0.79 1.33
N ILE A 50 2.51 1.92 1.82
CA ILE A 50 2.26 2.16 3.24
C ILE A 50 0.76 2.41 3.42
N TYR A 51 0.16 1.70 4.37
CA TYR A 51 -1.22 1.90 4.81
C TYR A 51 -1.20 2.40 6.25
N ILE A 52 -1.86 3.53 6.50
CA ILE A 52 -1.94 4.13 7.84
C ILE A 52 -3.40 4.09 8.29
N LYS A 53 -3.64 3.43 9.42
CA LYS A 53 -4.94 3.39 10.07
C LYS A 53 -4.85 4.12 11.41
N LEU A 54 -5.72 5.12 11.57
CA LEU A 54 -5.84 5.90 12.79
C LEU A 54 -7.18 5.63 13.47
N HIS A 55 -7.15 5.55 14.79
CA HIS A 55 -8.37 5.52 15.60
C HIS A 55 -9.13 6.85 15.46
N PRO A 56 -10.48 6.86 15.48
CA PRO A 56 -11.27 8.08 15.35
C PRO A 56 -10.96 9.18 16.36
N SER A 57 -10.30 8.86 17.49
CA SER A 57 -9.81 9.86 18.44
C SER A 57 -8.80 10.84 17.84
N PHE A 58 -8.18 10.52 16.70
CA PHE A 58 -7.28 11.43 15.99
C PHE A 58 -8.01 12.43 15.07
N PHE A 59 -9.35 12.41 15.04
CA PHE A 59 -10.16 13.33 14.24
C PHE A 59 -9.75 14.78 14.51
N ASN A 60 -9.37 15.51 13.46
CA ASN A 60 -8.89 16.89 13.53
C ASN A 60 -7.64 17.10 14.43
N GLN A 61 -6.85 16.05 14.66
CA GLN A 61 -5.63 16.10 15.50
C GLN A 61 -4.34 15.79 14.73
N VAL A 62 -4.44 15.48 13.44
CA VAL A 62 -3.28 15.15 12.60
C VAL A 62 -3.14 16.16 11.46
N ARG A 63 -1.91 16.29 10.98
CA ARG A 63 -1.55 17.01 9.76
C ARG A 63 -0.37 16.31 9.12
N GLY A 64 -0.26 16.39 7.81
CA GLY A 64 0.79 15.71 7.04
C GLY A 64 0.38 15.57 5.59
N LEU A 65 1.15 14.80 4.82
CA LEU A 65 0.82 14.50 3.42
C LEU A 65 -0.51 13.75 3.25
N CYS A 66 -1.02 13.12 4.33
CA CYS A 66 -2.33 12.45 4.35
C CYS A 66 -3.49 13.38 4.76
N GLY A 67 -3.27 14.69 4.87
CA GLY A 67 -4.31 15.68 5.18
C GLY A 67 -4.59 15.88 6.67
N THR A 68 -5.79 16.35 6.97
CA THR A 68 -6.19 16.85 8.31
C THR A 68 -7.07 15.88 9.11
N PHE A 69 -7.52 14.79 8.47
CA PHE A 69 -8.41 13.78 9.05
C PHE A 69 -9.68 14.38 9.70
N ASN A 70 -10.39 15.24 8.97
CA ASN A 70 -11.62 15.88 9.44
C ASN A 70 -12.83 15.76 8.47
N TYR A 71 -12.70 14.91 7.42
CA TYR A 71 -13.66 14.74 6.30
C TYR A 71 -13.83 15.95 5.37
N VAL A 72 -13.01 17.01 5.50
CA VAL A 72 -13.06 18.22 4.67
C VAL A 72 -11.91 18.22 3.67
N THR A 73 -12.12 17.65 2.49
CA THR A 73 -11.05 17.52 1.47
C THR A 73 -10.49 18.85 0.95
N LYS A 74 -11.18 19.97 1.19
CA LYS A 74 -10.74 21.31 0.78
C LYS A 74 -9.59 21.85 1.64
N ASP A 75 -9.39 21.31 2.84
CA ASP A 75 -8.33 21.75 3.74
C ASP A 75 -7.19 20.72 3.91
N ASP A 76 -7.25 19.59 3.20
CA ASP A 76 -6.22 18.55 3.28
C ASP A 76 -4.82 19.06 2.87
N PHE A 77 -4.74 20.15 2.11
CA PHE A 77 -3.47 20.81 1.76
C PHE A 77 -3.01 21.84 2.80
N LEU A 78 -3.36 21.63 4.08
CA LEU A 78 -2.90 22.45 5.21
C LEU A 78 -1.42 22.19 5.51
N THR A 79 -0.61 23.23 5.42
CA THR A 79 0.84 23.21 5.68
C THR A 79 1.18 23.37 7.17
N PRO A 80 2.43 23.08 7.60
CA PRO A 80 2.88 23.36 8.97
C PRO A 80 2.75 24.82 9.38
N ASN A 81 2.81 25.76 8.42
CA ASN A 81 2.66 27.20 8.62
C ASN A 81 1.18 27.65 8.69
N ASN A 82 0.23 26.72 8.75
CA ASN A 82 -1.21 26.96 8.78
C ASN A 82 -1.76 27.69 7.54
N VAL A 83 -1.13 27.46 6.38
CA VAL A 83 -1.61 27.92 5.08
C VAL A 83 -2.22 26.74 4.33
N ILE A 84 -3.40 26.93 3.74
CA ILE A 84 -4.01 25.95 2.83
C ILE A 84 -3.52 26.25 1.41
N GLU A 85 -2.69 25.37 0.88
CA GLU A 85 -2.18 25.49 -0.48
C GLU A 85 -3.20 24.99 -1.51
N THR A 86 -3.16 25.55 -2.71
CA THR A 86 -3.99 25.07 -3.85
C THR A 86 -3.19 24.18 -4.80
N ASN A 87 -1.85 24.24 -4.71
CA ASN A 87 -0.94 23.48 -5.55
C ASN A 87 -0.35 22.31 -4.75
N LEU A 88 -0.48 21.10 -5.30
CA LEU A 88 0.01 19.86 -4.68
C LEU A 88 1.52 19.87 -4.42
N VAL A 89 2.31 20.41 -5.36
CA VAL A 89 3.77 20.46 -5.24
C VAL A 89 4.19 21.42 -4.14
N THR A 90 3.59 22.61 -4.08
CA THR A 90 3.84 23.57 -3.00
C THR A 90 3.48 22.97 -1.63
N PHE A 91 2.31 22.32 -1.53
CA PHE A 91 1.88 21.62 -0.33
C PHE A 91 2.88 20.52 0.09
N ALA A 92 3.26 19.63 -0.82
CA ALA A 92 4.18 18.53 -0.53
C ALA A 92 5.57 19.05 -0.10
N ASN A 93 6.05 20.09 -0.77
CA ASN A 93 7.33 20.73 -0.45
C ASN A 93 7.34 21.39 0.95
N ALA A 94 6.19 21.85 1.45
CA ALA A 94 6.09 22.41 2.80
C ALA A 94 6.34 21.38 3.92
N TYR A 95 6.30 20.08 3.60
CA TYR A 95 6.58 18.97 4.52
C TYR A 95 7.97 18.34 4.33
N LEU A 96 8.83 18.90 3.47
CA LEU A 96 10.19 18.40 3.28
C LEU A 96 11.00 18.51 4.58
N ALA A 97 11.71 17.44 4.94
CA ALA A 97 12.73 17.50 5.97
C ALA A 97 13.88 18.39 5.49
N SER A 98 14.51 19.13 6.41
CA SER A 98 15.57 20.10 6.13
C SER A 98 16.80 19.54 5.38
N SER A 99 16.93 18.22 5.29
CA SER A 99 18.00 17.51 4.59
C SER A 99 17.67 17.12 3.14
N CYS A 100 16.45 17.40 2.66
CA CYS A 100 16.01 17.00 1.32
C CYS A 100 16.09 18.17 0.34
N SER A 101 16.69 17.94 -0.83
CA SER A 101 16.64 18.90 -1.94
C SER A 101 15.27 18.86 -2.62
N ILE A 102 14.69 20.02 -2.90
CA ILE A 102 13.51 20.11 -3.78
C ILE A 102 13.96 19.71 -5.19
N PRO A 103 13.32 18.71 -5.84
CA PRO A 103 13.60 18.43 -7.24
C PRO A 103 13.31 19.67 -8.10
N ASP A 104 14.26 20.07 -8.96
CA ASP A 104 14.17 21.29 -9.78
C ASP A 104 12.96 21.31 -10.74
N GLN A 105 12.38 20.14 -11.04
CA GLN A 105 11.12 20.02 -11.79
C GLN A 105 10.49 18.65 -11.55
N GLN A 106 9.18 18.64 -11.24
CA GLN A 106 8.37 17.43 -11.41
C GLN A 106 8.10 17.30 -12.92
N ILE A 107 8.95 16.54 -13.60
CA ILE A 107 8.75 16.22 -15.00
C ILE A 107 7.61 15.20 -15.05
N ASP A 108 6.47 15.57 -15.64
CA ASP A 108 5.49 14.58 -16.06
C ASP A 108 6.15 13.74 -17.16
N THR A 109 6.67 12.58 -16.77
CA THR A 109 7.40 11.68 -17.65
C THR A 109 6.51 11.17 -18.78
N CYS A 110 5.19 11.07 -18.54
CA CYS A 110 4.24 10.72 -19.60
C CYS A 110 4.12 11.83 -20.66
N PHE A 111 4.18 13.10 -20.26
CA PHE A 111 4.09 14.23 -21.19
C PHE A 111 5.23 14.24 -22.21
N ASN A 112 6.45 13.92 -21.77
CA ASN A 112 7.62 13.91 -22.65
C ASN A 112 7.71 12.65 -23.53
N PHE A 113 6.99 11.58 -23.19
CA PHE A 113 7.02 10.30 -23.91
C PHE A 113 5.60 9.80 -24.24
N PRO A 114 4.89 10.43 -25.20
CA PRO A 114 3.49 10.11 -25.50
C PRO A 114 3.26 8.67 -25.97
N ALA A 115 4.24 8.04 -26.62
CA ALA A 115 4.16 6.62 -26.99
C ALA A 115 4.14 5.71 -25.74
N ASN A 116 4.90 6.07 -24.70
CA ASN A 116 4.93 5.34 -23.43
C ASN A 116 3.62 5.53 -22.67
N GLU A 117 3.07 6.75 -22.67
CA GLU A 117 1.77 7.06 -22.08
C GLU A 117 0.65 6.21 -22.73
N HIS A 118 0.62 6.09 -24.05
CA HIS A 118 -0.38 5.28 -24.75
C HIS A 118 -0.27 3.78 -24.40
N SER A 119 0.94 3.23 -24.37
CA SER A 119 1.17 1.83 -23.96
C SER A 119 0.77 1.61 -22.50
N ALA A 120 1.24 2.47 -21.59
CA ALA A 120 0.94 2.42 -20.17
C ALA A 120 -0.57 2.49 -19.91
N ARG A 121 -1.26 3.42 -20.59
CA ARG A 121 -2.71 3.56 -20.53
C ARG A 121 -3.43 2.29 -20.94
N THR A 122 -3.01 1.69 -22.05
CA THR A 122 -3.59 0.44 -22.54
C THR A 122 -3.36 -0.71 -21.57
N GLU A 123 -2.12 -0.91 -21.11
CA GLU A 123 -1.75 -1.96 -20.17
C GLU A 123 -2.50 -1.83 -18.83
N CYS A 124 -2.42 -0.66 -18.17
CA CYS A 124 -3.05 -0.42 -16.88
C CYS A 124 -4.58 -0.53 -16.96
N THR A 125 -5.20 0.02 -18.02
CA THR A 125 -6.67 -0.06 -18.18
C THR A 125 -7.12 -1.50 -18.38
N ASN A 126 -6.43 -2.27 -19.22
CA ASN A 126 -6.80 -3.66 -19.48
C ASN A 126 -6.69 -4.54 -18.23
N LEU A 127 -5.68 -4.31 -17.39
CA LEU A 127 -5.49 -5.06 -16.15
C LEU A 127 -6.54 -4.69 -15.10
N LEU A 128 -6.76 -3.39 -14.86
CA LEU A 128 -7.58 -2.91 -13.74
C LEU A 128 -9.07 -2.82 -14.06
N LYS A 129 -9.45 -2.88 -15.34
CA LYS A 129 -10.85 -3.06 -15.78
C LYS A 129 -11.15 -4.50 -16.23
N HIS A 130 -10.25 -5.44 -15.94
CA HIS A 130 -10.50 -6.85 -16.25
C HIS A 130 -11.77 -7.34 -15.55
N SER A 131 -12.53 -8.22 -16.20
CA SER A 131 -13.85 -8.69 -15.72
C SER A 131 -13.81 -9.37 -14.35
N ILE A 132 -12.65 -9.85 -13.91
CA ILE A 132 -12.45 -10.43 -12.57
C ILE A 132 -12.70 -9.40 -11.45
N PHE A 133 -12.53 -8.11 -11.73
CA PHE A 133 -12.83 -7.02 -10.79
C PHE A 133 -14.30 -6.59 -10.83
N SER A 134 -15.14 -7.17 -11.69
CA SER A 134 -16.53 -6.73 -11.86
C SER A 134 -17.38 -6.82 -10.59
N SER A 135 -17.08 -7.77 -9.70
CA SER A 135 -17.73 -7.87 -8.38
C SER A 135 -17.41 -6.68 -7.48
N CYS A 136 -16.23 -6.09 -7.64
CA CYS A 136 -15.85 -4.81 -7.04
C CYS A 136 -16.24 -3.67 -7.98
N SER A 137 -17.55 -3.45 -8.09
CA SER A 137 -18.13 -2.43 -8.97
C SER A 137 -17.48 -1.06 -8.76
N PRO A 138 -17.35 -0.21 -9.80
CA PRO A 138 -16.88 1.18 -9.68
C PRO A 138 -17.67 2.04 -8.66
N LEU A 139 -18.89 1.63 -8.32
CA LEU A 139 -19.69 2.26 -7.26
C LEU A 139 -19.13 2.02 -5.85
N ILE A 140 -18.34 0.95 -5.68
CA ILE A 140 -17.73 0.54 -4.40
C ILE A 140 -16.30 1.06 -4.33
N ILE A 141 -15.51 0.79 -5.37
CA ILE A 141 -14.14 1.29 -5.55
C ILE A 141 -13.98 1.70 -7.01
N ASP A 142 -13.81 3.01 -7.27
CA ASP A 142 -13.50 3.51 -8.61
C ASP A 142 -12.04 3.17 -8.99
N PRO A 143 -11.79 2.35 -10.03
CA PRO A 143 -10.43 1.98 -10.43
C PRO A 143 -9.64 3.15 -11.04
N THR A 144 -10.27 4.29 -11.34
CA THR A 144 -9.64 5.43 -12.05
C THR A 144 -8.40 5.94 -11.33
N PHE A 145 -8.40 5.99 -10.00
CA PHE A 145 -7.22 6.37 -9.22
C PHE A 145 -6.05 5.40 -9.43
N PHE A 146 -6.30 4.09 -9.33
CA PHE A 146 -5.29 3.05 -9.52
C PHE A 146 -4.76 3.02 -10.97
N ILE A 147 -5.64 3.23 -11.95
CA ILE A 147 -5.26 3.33 -13.37
C ILE A 147 -4.35 4.53 -13.60
N THR A 148 -4.72 5.69 -13.07
CA THR A 148 -3.95 6.92 -13.28
C THR A 148 -2.58 6.84 -12.60
N SER A 149 -2.51 6.29 -11.38
CA SER A 149 -1.23 6.01 -10.71
C SER A 149 -0.37 5.05 -11.52
N CYS A 150 -0.94 3.91 -11.94
CA CYS A 150 -0.23 2.91 -12.75
C CYS A 150 0.34 3.53 -14.04
N ILE A 151 -0.41 4.40 -14.73
CA ILE A 151 0.06 5.06 -15.94
C ILE A 151 1.28 5.94 -15.66
N ARG A 152 1.18 6.81 -14.63
CA ARG A 152 2.27 7.70 -14.23
C ARG A 152 3.53 6.88 -13.88
N ASP A 153 3.37 5.88 -13.03
CA ASP A 153 4.49 5.08 -12.53
C ASP A 153 5.14 4.26 -13.68
N LEU A 154 4.37 3.83 -14.69
CA LEU A 154 4.91 3.18 -15.91
C LEU A 154 5.60 4.13 -16.89
N CYS A 155 5.37 5.45 -16.79
CA CYS A 155 6.06 6.44 -17.61
C CYS A 155 7.42 6.84 -17.02
N GLU A 156 7.61 6.69 -15.70
CA GLU A 156 8.84 7.05 -15.00
C GLU A 156 10.00 6.07 -15.25
N ASP A 157 9.72 4.80 -15.61
CA ASP A 157 10.74 3.77 -15.77
C ASP A 157 10.55 2.89 -17.04
N GLN A 158 11.63 2.69 -17.79
CA GLN A 158 11.63 1.93 -19.05
C GLN A 158 12.12 0.47 -18.91
N SER A 159 12.60 0.05 -17.75
CA SER A 159 13.02 -1.34 -17.59
C SER A 159 11.82 -2.28 -17.46
N THR A 160 11.87 -3.42 -18.14
CA THR A 160 10.76 -4.40 -18.15
C THR A 160 10.45 -4.97 -16.75
N ILE A 161 11.47 -5.12 -15.91
CA ILE A 161 11.33 -5.63 -14.53
C ILE A 161 10.54 -4.64 -13.66
N HIS A 162 10.82 -3.34 -13.78
CA HIS A 162 10.08 -2.32 -13.03
C HIS A 162 8.65 -2.14 -13.55
N ARG A 163 8.39 -2.34 -14.85
CA ARG A 163 7.03 -2.29 -15.41
C ARG A 163 6.09 -3.34 -14.81
N ASP A 164 6.53 -4.59 -14.71
CA ASP A 164 5.69 -5.66 -14.14
C ASP A 164 5.47 -5.47 -12.63
N GLN A 165 6.47 -4.96 -11.90
CA GLN A 165 6.32 -4.56 -10.50
C GLN A 165 5.28 -3.45 -10.32
N VAL A 166 5.32 -2.39 -11.15
CA VAL A 166 4.33 -1.30 -11.13
C VAL A 166 2.93 -1.83 -11.43
N LYS A 167 2.77 -2.62 -12.48
CA LYS A 167 1.46 -3.22 -12.84
C LYS A 167 0.95 -4.13 -11.73
N CYS A 168 1.82 -4.92 -11.11
CA CYS A 168 1.43 -5.77 -10.00
C CYS A 168 1.05 -4.99 -8.74
N SER A 169 1.78 -3.92 -8.42
CA SER A 169 1.42 -2.99 -7.34
C SER A 169 0.02 -2.42 -7.55
N ALA A 170 -0.32 -2.04 -8.79
CA ALA A 170 -1.67 -1.54 -9.10
C ALA A 170 -2.77 -2.62 -8.97
N ILE A 171 -2.52 -3.84 -9.44
CA ILE A 171 -3.44 -4.99 -9.32
C ILE A 171 -3.74 -5.27 -7.84
N THR A 172 -2.68 -5.44 -7.04
CA THR A 172 -2.77 -5.78 -5.61
C THR A 172 -3.36 -4.62 -4.79
N ALA A 173 -3.14 -3.36 -5.19
CA ALA A 173 -3.76 -2.22 -4.53
C ALA A 173 -5.27 -2.17 -4.75
N LEU A 174 -5.75 -2.40 -5.98
CA LEU A 174 -7.18 -2.46 -6.27
C LEU A 174 -7.83 -3.67 -5.57
N ALA A 175 -7.22 -4.84 -5.68
CA ALA A 175 -7.73 -6.06 -5.04
C ALA A 175 -7.82 -5.93 -3.51
N HIS A 176 -6.80 -5.37 -2.88
CA HIS A 176 -6.81 -5.09 -1.43
C HIS A 176 -7.90 -4.07 -1.06
N ALA A 177 -8.06 -2.98 -1.82
CA ALA A 177 -9.11 -1.99 -1.58
C ALA A 177 -10.52 -2.60 -1.64
N CYS A 178 -10.75 -3.53 -2.56
CA CYS A 178 -11.98 -4.31 -2.64
C CYS A 178 -12.18 -5.22 -1.42
N ALA A 179 -11.12 -5.89 -0.97
CA ALA A 179 -11.17 -6.76 0.20
C ALA A 179 -11.50 -5.98 1.49
N LEU A 180 -11.01 -4.75 1.63
CA LEU A 180 -11.39 -3.85 2.73
C LEU A 180 -12.88 -3.45 2.72
N LYS A 181 -13.57 -3.64 1.59
CA LYS A 181 -15.03 -3.49 1.45
C LYS A 181 -15.78 -4.83 1.55
N GLY A 182 -15.09 -5.90 1.90
CA GLY A 182 -15.65 -7.25 2.02
C GLY A 182 -15.77 -8.02 0.71
N ILE A 183 -15.14 -7.54 -0.38
CA ILE A 183 -15.19 -8.17 -1.70
C ILE A 183 -13.83 -8.76 -2.03
N ILE A 184 -13.72 -10.08 -1.86
CA ILE A 184 -12.47 -10.80 -2.10
C ILE A 184 -12.37 -11.14 -3.59
N ILE A 185 -11.33 -10.62 -4.26
CA ILE A 185 -11.06 -10.89 -5.66
C ILE A 185 -9.97 -11.96 -5.77
N ASP A 186 -10.30 -13.12 -6.33
CA ASP A 186 -9.33 -14.21 -6.54
C ASP A 186 -8.54 -14.02 -7.86
N TRP A 187 -7.82 -12.89 -7.95
CA TRP A 187 -7.15 -12.46 -9.19
C TRP A 187 -6.02 -13.39 -9.62
N MET A 188 -5.46 -14.18 -8.70
CA MET A 188 -4.38 -15.15 -8.95
C MET A 188 -4.83 -16.35 -9.80
N THR A 189 -6.14 -16.63 -9.87
CA THR A 189 -6.70 -17.63 -10.79
C THR A 189 -6.61 -17.21 -12.25
N ASN A 190 -6.52 -15.90 -12.52
CA ASN A 190 -6.35 -15.39 -13.87
C ASN A 190 -4.88 -15.46 -14.29
N LYS A 191 -4.59 -16.24 -15.33
CA LYS A 191 -3.22 -16.45 -15.83
C LYS A 191 -2.49 -15.16 -16.18
N THR A 192 -3.18 -14.20 -16.80
CA THR A 192 -2.58 -12.91 -17.20
C THR A 192 -2.20 -12.08 -15.99
N LEU A 193 -3.13 -11.86 -15.05
CA LEU A 193 -2.86 -11.09 -13.83
C LEU A 193 -1.78 -11.75 -12.97
N ALA A 194 -1.88 -13.06 -12.75
CA ALA A 194 -0.88 -13.82 -12.03
C ALA A 194 0.50 -13.75 -12.69
N SER A 195 0.57 -13.72 -14.03
CA SER A 195 1.84 -13.60 -14.77
C SER A 195 2.50 -12.25 -14.62
N THR A 196 1.73 -11.16 -14.63
CA THR A 196 2.22 -9.80 -14.36
C THR A 196 2.88 -9.70 -12.99
N CYS A 197 2.39 -10.48 -12.02
CA CYS A 197 2.91 -10.54 -10.67
C CYS A 197 3.99 -11.62 -10.43
N GLN A 198 4.52 -12.28 -11.48
CA GLN A 198 5.54 -13.34 -11.31
C GLN A 198 6.90 -12.84 -10.83
N ILE A 199 7.25 -11.56 -11.01
CA ILE A 199 8.49 -10.95 -10.52
C ILE A 199 8.47 -10.79 -8.98
N ILE A 200 7.31 -11.01 -8.35
CA ILE A 200 7.22 -11.29 -6.94
C ILE A 200 7.75 -12.71 -6.73
N ASN A 201 9.07 -12.85 -6.54
CA ASN A 201 9.66 -14.12 -6.17
C ASN A 201 8.95 -14.69 -4.94
N TYR A 202 8.18 -15.74 -5.17
CA TYR A 202 7.47 -16.63 -4.24
C TYR A 202 8.43 -17.35 -3.27
N GLY A 203 9.31 -16.58 -2.62
CA GLY A 203 10.41 -17.09 -1.80
C GLY A 203 11.01 -16.06 -0.84
N GLN A 204 10.84 -14.76 -1.07
CA GLN A 204 11.20 -13.72 -0.08
C GLN A 204 10.02 -13.30 0.81
N CYS A 205 8.78 -13.48 0.33
CA CYS A 205 7.55 -13.24 1.11
C CYS A 205 6.93 -14.53 1.69
N GLY A 206 7.54 -15.70 1.50
CA GLY A 206 7.05 -16.96 2.11
C GLY A 206 5.88 -17.65 1.39
N LEU A 207 5.29 -17.05 0.35
CA LEU A 207 4.22 -17.71 -0.42
C LEU A 207 4.70 -19.03 -1.05
N THR A 208 4.14 -20.16 -0.61
CA THR A 208 4.56 -21.48 -1.09
C THR A 208 3.92 -21.85 -2.43
N SER A 209 2.72 -21.31 -2.74
CA SER A 209 2.06 -21.50 -4.02
C SER A 209 1.09 -20.36 -4.36
N ARG A 210 0.61 -20.32 -5.63
CA ARG A 210 -0.44 -19.37 -6.05
C ARG A 210 -1.81 -19.68 -5.46
N ALA A 211 -2.09 -20.95 -5.16
CA ALA A 211 -3.40 -21.39 -4.66
C ALA A 211 -3.63 -20.95 -3.21
N ASP A 212 -2.54 -20.76 -2.48
CA ASP A 212 -2.57 -20.45 -1.06
C ASP A 212 -2.68 -18.94 -0.79
N TYR A 213 -2.60 -18.10 -1.83
CA TYR A 213 -2.78 -16.65 -1.69
C TYR A 213 -4.27 -16.26 -1.50
N SER A 214 -4.51 -15.25 -0.67
CA SER A 214 -5.79 -14.56 -0.49
C SER A 214 -5.58 -13.08 -0.22
N GLU A 215 -6.51 -12.23 -0.68
CA GLU A 215 -6.60 -10.82 -0.28
C GLU A 215 -7.20 -10.63 1.13
N CYS A 216 -7.71 -11.72 1.72
CA CYS A 216 -8.30 -11.72 3.05
C CYS A 216 -7.83 -12.95 3.82
N VAL A 217 -6.64 -12.83 4.41
CA VAL A 217 -6.21 -13.64 5.55
C VAL A 217 -6.49 -12.85 6.83
N SER A 218 -6.67 -13.55 7.94
CA SER A 218 -6.99 -12.89 9.20
C SER A 218 -5.75 -12.21 9.76
N GLU A 219 -5.83 -10.91 10.05
CA GLU A 219 -4.80 -10.18 10.80
C GLU A 219 -4.53 -10.75 12.21
N CYS A 220 -5.49 -11.53 12.73
CA CYS A 220 -5.43 -12.22 14.01
C CYS A 220 -4.77 -13.60 13.91
N GLN A 221 -4.56 -14.13 12.71
CA GLN A 221 -3.66 -15.28 12.54
C GLN A 221 -2.27 -14.85 13.00
N SER A 222 -1.75 -15.61 13.96
CA SER A 222 -0.51 -15.31 14.64
C SER A 222 0.54 -16.32 14.22
N PHE A 223 1.75 -15.86 13.93
CA PHE A 223 2.91 -16.75 13.96
C PHE A 223 3.03 -17.33 15.38
N CYS A 224 3.55 -18.55 15.54
CA CYS A 224 3.74 -19.15 16.88
C CYS A 224 4.53 -18.25 17.85
N THR A 225 5.35 -17.35 17.32
CA THR A 225 6.14 -16.36 18.06
C THR A 225 5.34 -15.14 18.54
N ASP A 226 4.11 -14.95 18.07
CA ASP A 226 3.34 -13.71 18.19
C ASP A 226 2.04 -13.91 18.98
N ILE A 227 1.82 -15.11 19.53
CA ILE A 227 0.53 -15.51 20.14
C ILE A 227 0.13 -14.62 21.32
N ASP A 228 1.10 -14.13 22.09
CA ASP A 228 0.86 -13.24 23.24
C ASP A 228 0.68 -11.77 22.82
N LEU A 229 0.97 -11.44 21.56
CA LEU A 229 0.93 -10.08 21.02
C LEU A 229 -0.41 -9.76 20.34
N VAL A 230 -1.13 -10.78 19.91
CA VAL A 230 -2.45 -10.60 19.29
C VAL A 230 -3.50 -10.50 20.39
N PRO A 231 -4.25 -9.38 20.49
CA PRO A 231 -5.28 -9.23 21.51
C PRO A 231 -6.35 -10.31 21.37
N SER A 232 -6.86 -10.80 22.50
CA SER A 232 -8.01 -11.74 22.51
C SER A 232 -9.27 -11.17 21.86
N SER A 233 -9.39 -9.84 21.79
CA SER A 233 -10.45 -9.10 21.09
C SER A 233 -10.03 -8.60 19.69
N CYS A 234 -9.06 -9.26 19.05
CA CYS A 234 -8.62 -8.90 17.71
C CYS A 234 -9.79 -8.96 16.73
N VAL A 235 -10.03 -7.85 16.03
CA VAL A 235 -11.06 -7.77 14.99
C VAL A 235 -10.41 -8.20 13.69
N ASN A 236 -10.91 -9.30 13.11
CA ASN A 236 -10.46 -9.80 11.82
C ASN A 236 -10.55 -8.69 10.77
N GLN A 237 -9.41 -8.21 10.31
CA GLN A 237 -9.28 -7.45 9.08
C GLN A 237 -8.67 -8.34 8.01
N CYS A 238 -9.10 -8.11 6.77
CA CYS A 238 -8.56 -8.77 5.61
C CYS A 238 -7.19 -8.17 5.26
N LEU A 239 -6.13 -8.95 5.45
CA LEU A 239 -4.82 -8.64 4.91
C LEU A 239 -4.53 -9.54 3.70
N PRO A 240 -3.80 -9.09 2.68
CA PRO A 240 -3.28 -9.94 1.64
C PRO A 240 -2.20 -10.87 2.22
N GLY A 241 -2.22 -12.14 1.87
CA GLY A 241 -1.25 -13.12 2.38
C GLY A 241 -1.59 -14.56 2.03
N GLU A 242 -0.90 -15.49 2.69
CA GLU A 242 -1.10 -16.94 2.56
C GLU A 242 -2.16 -17.43 3.55
N LYS A 243 -3.12 -18.25 3.10
CA LYS A 243 -4.31 -18.68 3.85
C LYS A 243 -3.98 -19.52 5.09
N ASP A 244 -2.97 -20.39 4.96
CA ASP A 244 -2.63 -21.43 5.95
C ASP A 244 -1.15 -21.37 6.35
N PHE A 245 -0.72 -20.19 6.83
CA PHE A 245 0.64 -19.97 7.35
C PHE A 245 0.74 -20.24 8.86
#